data_AF-A0A382GCC1-F1
#
_entry.id   AF-A0A382GCC1-F1
#
_cell.length_a   1.000
_cell.length_b   1.000
_cell.length_c   1.000
_cell.angle_alpha   90.00
_cell.angle_beta   90.00
_cell.angle_gamma   90.00
#
_symmetry.space_group_name_H-M   'P 1'
#
loop_
_entity.id
_entity.type
_entity.pdbx_description
1 polymer ?
#
loop_
_entity_poly.entity_id
_entity_poly.type
_entity_poly.pdbx_seq_one_letter_code
_entity_poly.pdbx_strand_id
1 'polypeptide(L)'
;MKNSLLFGLLCSPVGIGVGIILRINDWGIASGDGYGLGFISSAGIAAFLAPCFIWYIMIERRKRISVSRGITVGVLGAALAHFICWYLFLISSYIEHLYLGESTEKVVGPLGGILAALTYSLVSLPLFSLLTLPIGGLIGGICGRIFKKEESV
;
A
#
# COMPACT_ATOMS: atom_id res chain seq x y z
N MET A 1 -8.67 18.31 -1.21
CA MET A 1 -8.22 16.91 -1.33
C MET A 1 -7.49 16.63 -2.66
N LYS A 2 -7.15 17.66 -3.46
CA LYS A 2 -6.62 17.42 -4.81
C LYS A 2 -5.21 16.81 -4.76
N ASN A 3 -4.37 17.32 -3.86
CA ASN A 3 -2.96 16.94 -3.77
C ASN A 3 -2.77 15.56 -3.11
N SER A 4 -3.59 15.21 -2.12
CA SER A 4 -3.59 13.87 -1.51
C SER A 4 -4.01 12.77 -2.50
N LEU A 5 -5.06 13.01 -3.28
CA LEU A 5 -5.53 12.06 -4.31
C LEU A 5 -4.48 11.86 -5.40
N LEU A 6 -3.86 12.95 -5.89
CA LEU A 6 -2.79 12.86 -6.88
C LEU A 6 -1.57 12.12 -6.33
N PHE A 7 -1.21 12.37 -5.08
CA PHE A 7 -0.11 11.66 -4.43
C PHE A 7 -0.37 10.15 -4.32
N GLY A 8 -1.56 9.75 -3.86
CA GLY A 8 -1.96 8.34 -3.86
C GLY A 8 -1.92 7.71 -5.25
N LEU A 9 -2.39 8.44 -6.27
CA LEU A 9 -2.37 7.97 -7.66
C LEU A 9 -0.95 7.70 -8.15
N LEU A 10 0.03 8.55 -7.78
CA LEU A 10 1.44 8.37 -8.13
C LEU A 10 2.09 7.19 -7.40
N CYS A 11 1.63 6.85 -6.19
CA CYS A 11 2.12 5.70 -5.44
C CYS A 11 1.50 4.36 -5.91
N SER A 12 0.28 4.37 -6.44
CA SER A 12 -0.44 3.15 -6.87
C SER A 12 0.33 2.25 -7.85
N PRO A 13 0.99 2.78 -8.92
CA PRO A 13 1.80 1.96 -9.83
C PRO A 13 2.92 1.18 -9.14
N VAL A 14 3.48 1.70 -8.05
CA VAL A 14 4.52 1.01 -7.27
C VAL A 14 3.94 -0.25 -6.63
N GLY A 15 2.75 -0.16 -6.02
CA GLY A 15 2.04 -1.30 -5.44
C GLY A 15 1.69 -2.36 -6.49
N ILE A 16 1.16 -1.93 -7.63
CA ILE A 16 0.83 -2.82 -8.76
C ILE A 16 2.10 -3.53 -9.26
N GLY A 17 3.19 -2.79 -9.47
CA GLY A 17 4.46 -3.34 -9.94
C GLY A 17 5.04 -4.38 -8.98
N VAL A 18 5.04 -4.10 -7.68
CA VAL A 18 5.46 -5.07 -6.65
C VAL A 18 4.58 -6.31 -6.66
N GLY A 19 3.25 -6.15 -6.75
CA GLY A 19 2.32 -7.28 -6.85
C GLY A 19 2.58 -8.17 -8.08
N ILE A 20 2.85 -7.55 -9.23
CA ILE A 20 3.20 -8.28 -10.47
C ILE A 20 4.51 -9.05 -10.31
N ILE A 21 5.55 -8.42 -9.73
CA ILE A 21 6.84 -9.08 -9.48
C ILE A 21 6.65 -10.31 -8.59
N LEU A 22 5.85 -10.19 -7.53
CA LEU A 22 5.61 -11.30 -6.61
C LEU A 22 4.90 -12.46 -7.28
N ARG A 23 3.92 -12.16 -8.13
CA ARG A 23 3.23 -13.17 -8.93
C ARG A 23 4.15 -13.86 -9.92
N ILE A 24 5.00 -13.12 -10.66
CA ILE A 24 5.89 -13.70 -11.68
C ILE A 24 6.95 -14.61 -11.05
N ASN A 25 7.43 -14.27 -9.86
CA ASN A 25 8.47 -15.04 -9.18
C ASN A 25 7.91 -16.19 -8.31
N ASP A 26 6.60 -16.44 -8.36
CA ASP A 26 5.94 -17.49 -7.57
C ASP A 26 6.22 -17.43 -6.07
N TRP A 27 6.52 -16.23 -5.56
CA TRP A 27 6.57 -16.00 -4.12
C TRP A 27 5.16 -16.31 -3.60
N GLY A 28 5.01 -17.22 -2.63
CA GLY A 28 3.69 -17.68 -2.17
C GLY A 28 3.32 -19.12 -2.55
N ILE A 29 3.87 -19.68 -3.65
CA ILE A 29 3.57 -21.07 -4.05
C ILE A 29 4.06 -22.08 -3.01
N ALA A 30 5.20 -21.83 -2.35
CA ALA A 30 5.71 -22.68 -1.29
C ALA A 30 4.79 -22.77 -0.05
N SER A 31 3.87 -21.80 0.11
CA SER A 31 2.87 -21.74 1.18
C SER A 31 1.50 -22.30 0.77
N GLY A 32 1.32 -22.71 -0.49
CA GLY A 32 0.02 -23.15 -1.02
C GLY A 32 -0.93 -22.02 -1.42
N ASP A 33 -0.57 -20.77 -1.13
CA ASP A 33 -1.33 -19.55 -1.41
C ASP A 33 -0.60 -18.76 -2.52
N GLY A 34 -0.90 -19.03 -3.79
CA GLY A 34 -0.28 -18.30 -4.91
C GLY A 34 -0.82 -16.88 -5.00
N TYR A 35 0.04 -15.85 -4.99
CA TYR A 35 -0.40 -14.45 -5.13
C TYR A 35 -1.10 -14.21 -6.48
N GLY A 36 -2.42 -14.33 -6.48
CA GLY A 36 -3.26 -14.14 -7.65
C GLY A 36 -3.54 -12.68 -7.99
N LEU A 37 -4.51 -12.45 -8.88
CA LEU A 37 -4.99 -11.11 -9.24
C LEU A 37 -5.52 -10.33 -8.01
N GLY A 38 -6.01 -11.03 -6.99
CA GLY A 38 -6.46 -10.45 -5.72
C GLY A 38 -5.34 -9.70 -5.00
N PHE A 39 -4.12 -10.24 -5.00
CA PHE A 39 -2.98 -9.60 -4.34
C PHE A 39 -2.54 -8.34 -5.09
N ILE A 40 -2.44 -8.41 -6.42
CA ILE A 40 -2.05 -7.25 -7.26
C ILE A 40 -3.02 -6.09 -7.05
N SER A 41 -4.32 -6.39 -7.04
CA SER A 41 -5.38 -5.40 -6.82
C SER A 41 -5.28 -4.79 -5.43
N SER A 42 -5.10 -5.64 -4.40
CA SER A 42 -4.94 -5.20 -3.01
C SER A 42 -3.71 -4.32 -2.81
N ALA A 43 -2.58 -4.66 -3.44
CA ALA A 43 -1.35 -3.88 -3.38
C ALA A 43 -1.50 -2.50 -4.03
N GLY A 44 -2.12 -2.42 -5.21
CA GLY A 44 -2.40 -1.15 -5.88
C GLY A 44 -3.34 -0.25 -5.09
N ILE A 45 -4.43 -0.82 -4.54
CA ILE A 45 -5.40 -0.07 -3.73
C ILE A 45 -4.76 0.41 -2.43
N ALA A 46 -3.98 -0.44 -1.75
CA ALA A 46 -3.29 -0.07 -0.52
C ALA A 46 -2.25 1.05 -0.75
N ALA A 47 -1.47 0.94 -1.83
CA ALA A 47 -0.49 1.95 -2.24
C ALA A 47 -1.13 3.26 -2.69
N PHE A 48 -2.42 3.27 -3.03
CA PHE A 48 -3.20 4.49 -3.22
C PHE A 48 -3.70 5.07 -1.90
N LEU A 49 -4.44 4.26 -1.11
CA LEU A 49 -5.19 4.71 0.05
C LEU A 49 -4.29 5.18 1.20
N ALA A 50 -3.26 4.40 1.57
CA ALA A 50 -2.41 4.74 2.71
C ALA A 50 -1.65 6.05 2.49
N PRO A 51 -0.90 6.25 1.38
CA PRO A 51 -0.21 7.50 1.12
C PRO A 51 -1.16 8.70 0.98
N CYS A 52 -2.31 8.52 0.31
CA CYS A 52 -3.35 9.56 0.20
C CYS A 52 -3.84 10.02 1.59
N PHE A 53 -4.18 9.07 2.45
CA PHE A 53 -4.68 9.34 3.80
C PHE A 53 -3.65 10.08 4.67
N ILE A 54 -2.40 9.59 4.69
CA ILE A 54 -1.33 10.20 5.49
C ILE A 54 -1.00 11.61 4.97
N TRP A 55 -0.97 11.81 3.65
CA TRP A 55 -0.78 13.13 3.05
C TRP A 55 -1.89 14.11 3.45
N TYR A 56 -3.14 13.66 3.36
CA TYR A 56 -4.29 14.49 3.73
C TYR A 56 -4.19 14.96 5.19
N ILE A 57 -3.92 14.06 6.14
CA ILE A 57 -3.89 14.39 7.57
C ILE A 57 -2.67 15.25 7.94
N MET A 58 -1.50 14.94 7.42
CA MET A 58 -0.25 15.56 7.87
C MET A 58 0.08 16.86 7.13
N ILE A 59 -0.22 16.93 5.83
CA ILE A 59 0.18 18.04 4.95
C ILE A 59 -1.03 18.87 4.55
N GLU A 60 -2.00 18.29 3.86
CA GLU A 60 -3.06 19.07 3.19
C GLU A 60 -4.00 19.75 4.20
N ARG A 61 -4.52 18.99 5.19
CA ARG A 61 -5.40 19.52 6.24
C ARG A 61 -4.71 20.58 7.09
N ARG A 62 -3.39 20.50 7.23
CA ARG A 62 -2.60 21.42 8.06
C ARG A 62 -1.95 22.55 7.27
N LYS A 63 -2.11 22.59 5.93
CA LYS A 63 -1.45 23.54 5.01
C LYS A 63 0.07 23.61 5.23
N ARG A 64 0.70 22.44 5.34
CA ARG A 64 2.08 22.27 5.84
C ARG A 64 3.00 21.69 4.78
N ILE A 65 2.93 22.16 3.54
CA ILE A 65 3.71 21.57 2.44
C ILE A 65 5.21 21.84 2.62
N SER A 66 6.00 20.77 2.64
CA SER A 66 7.46 20.83 2.57
C SER A 66 8.03 19.52 2.01
N VAL A 67 9.24 19.58 1.45
CA VAL A 67 9.95 18.39 0.93
C VAL A 67 10.17 17.35 2.03
N SER A 68 10.71 17.77 3.19
CA SER A 68 10.94 16.88 4.32
C SER A 68 9.66 16.17 4.78
N ARG A 69 8.53 16.90 4.88
CA ARG A 69 7.25 16.27 5.23
C ARG A 69 6.74 15.35 4.14
N GLY A 70 6.93 15.70 2.87
CA GLY A 70 6.63 14.83 1.74
C GLY A 70 7.36 13.50 1.84
N ILE A 71 8.67 13.52 2.13
CA ILE A 71 9.48 12.31 2.34
C ILE A 71 8.91 11.49 3.51
N THR A 72 8.66 12.12 4.66
CA THR A 72 8.10 11.44 5.84
C THR A 72 6.75 10.80 5.53
N VAL A 73 5.85 11.52 4.87
CA VAL A 73 4.53 11.02 4.47
C VAL A 73 4.66 9.86 3.48
N GLY A 74 5.61 9.93 2.54
CA GLY A 74 5.87 8.84 1.60
C GLY A 74 6.36 7.57 2.27
N VAL A 75 7.29 7.67 3.21
CA VAL A 75 7.79 6.53 3.99
C VAL A 75 6.67 5.94 4.86
N LEU A 76 5.95 6.77 5.62
CA LEU A 76 4.86 6.31 6.48
C LEU A 76 3.70 5.72 5.69
N GLY A 77 3.37 6.32 4.54
CA GLY A 77 2.34 5.84 3.63
C GLY A 77 2.71 4.48 3.03
N ALA A 78 3.95 4.31 2.58
CA ALA A 78 4.44 3.03 2.08
C ALA A 78 4.42 1.95 3.17
N ALA A 79 4.87 2.27 4.40
CA ALA A 79 4.83 1.33 5.53
C ALA A 79 3.39 0.91 5.88
N LEU A 80 2.45 1.86 5.94
CA LEU A 80 1.05 1.56 6.21
C LEU A 80 0.39 0.76 5.08
N ALA A 81 0.81 0.97 3.82
CA ALA A 81 0.31 0.22 2.68
C ALA A 81 0.59 -1.29 2.79
N HIS A 82 1.66 -1.73 3.47
CA HIS A 82 1.89 -3.15 3.73
C HIS A 82 0.75 -3.77 4.52
N PHE A 83 0.36 -3.14 5.63
CA PHE A 83 -0.76 -3.60 6.45
C PHE A 83 -2.08 -3.58 5.71
N ILE A 84 -2.38 -2.49 5.02
CA ILE A 84 -3.63 -2.38 4.26
C ILE A 84 -3.68 -3.41 3.13
N CYS A 85 -2.57 -3.66 2.43
CA CYS A 85 -2.48 -4.64 1.36
C CYS A 85 -2.86 -6.04 1.86
N TRP A 86 -2.22 -6.50 2.93
CA TRP A 86 -2.49 -7.81 3.51
C TRP A 86 -3.93 -7.93 4.02
N TYR A 87 -4.44 -6.88 4.65
CA TYR A 87 -5.81 -6.90 5.16
C TYR A 87 -6.85 -6.95 4.03
N LEU A 88 -6.68 -6.14 2.99
CA LEU A 88 -7.54 -6.17 1.81
C LEU A 88 -7.49 -7.53 1.11
N PHE A 89 -6.31 -8.12 1.02
CA PHE A 89 -6.12 -9.42 0.41
C PHE A 89 -6.87 -10.51 1.17
N LEU A 90 -6.67 -10.61 2.49
CA LEU A 90 -7.35 -11.60 3.34
C LEU A 90 -8.88 -11.43 3.32
N ILE A 91 -9.37 -10.19 3.30
CA ILE A 91 -10.81 -9.92 3.16
C ILE A 91 -11.30 -10.37 1.79
N SER A 92 -10.56 -10.10 0.72
CA SER A 92 -10.98 -10.50 -0.62
C SER A 92 -11.10 -12.03 -0.73
N SER A 93 -10.14 -12.78 -0.17
CA SER A 93 -10.19 -14.24 -0.13
C SER A 93 -11.35 -14.75 0.76
N TYR A 94 -11.65 -14.07 1.87
CA TYR A 94 -12.80 -14.39 2.72
C TYR A 94 -14.15 -14.16 2.01
N ILE A 95 -14.28 -13.05 1.29
CA ILE A 95 -15.48 -12.73 0.51
C ILE A 95 -15.64 -13.74 -0.63
N GLU A 96 -14.56 -14.04 -1.35
CA GLU A 96 -14.57 -15.03 -2.43
C GLU A 96 -15.07 -16.39 -1.93
N HIS A 97 -14.55 -16.85 -0.79
CA HIS A 97 -15.01 -18.08 -0.15
C HIS A 97 -16.50 -18.06 0.18
N LEU A 98 -17.00 -16.93 0.69
CA LEU A 98 -18.40 -16.79 1.12
C LEU A 98 -19.38 -16.86 -0.06
N TYR A 99 -19.00 -16.36 -1.23
CA TYR A 99 -19.87 -16.29 -2.40
C TYR A 99 -19.68 -17.42 -3.41
N LEU A 100 -18.46 -17.92 -3.58
CA LEU A 100 -18.12 -18.93 -4.59
C LEU A 100 -17.96 -20.33 -4.00
N GLY A 101 -17.90 -20.48 -2.66
CA GLY A 101 -17.71 -21.75 -1.97
C GLY A 101 -16.30 -22.34 -2.11
N GLU A 102 -15.52 -21.86 -3.07
CA GLU A 102 -14.10 -22.16 -3.24
C GLU A 102 -13.25 -20.99 -2.75
N SER A 103 -12.13 -21.32 -2.11
CA SER A 103 -11.09 -20.36 -1.75
C SER A 103 -9.78 -20.92 -2.27
N THR A 104 -9.07 -20.13 -3.06
CA THR A 104 -7.70 -20.47 -3.46
C THR A 104 -6.72 -20.36 -2.30
N GLU A 105 -7.14 -19.79 -1.16
CA GLU A 105 -6.26 -19.47 -0.02
C GLU A 105 -6.85 -19.78 1.36
N LYS A 106 -6.02 -19.66 2.39
CA LYS A 106 -6.43 -19.83 3.79
C LYS A 106 -7.45 -18.76 4.22
N VAL A 107 -8.69 -19.19 4.46
CA VAL A 107 -9.78 -18.32 4.89
C VAL A 107 -9.63 -17.94 6.37
N VAL A 108 -9.43 -16.65 6.62
CA VAL A 108 -9.41 -16.08 7.98
C VAL A 108 -10.57 -15.09 8.09
N GLY A 109 -11.40 -15.23 9.12
CA GLY A 109 -12.50 -14.28 9.35
C GLY A 109 -11.99 -12.83 9.53
N PRO A 110 -12.81 -11.80 9.26
CA PRO A 110 -12.34 -10.40 9.20
C PRO A 110 -11.56 -9.92 10.43
N LEU A 111 -11.99 -10.30 11.64
CA LEU A 111 -11.28 -9.96 12.88
C LEU A 111 -9.94 -10.68 13.01
N GLY A 112 -9.88 -11.97 12.64
CA GLY A 112 -8.62 -12.72 12.59
C GLY A 112 -7.69 -12.19 11.49
N GLY A 113 -8.27 -11.66 10.40
CA GLY A 113 -7.56 -11.03 9.29
C GLY A 113 -6.72 -9.83 9.72
N ILE A 114 -7.12 -9.11 10.77
CA ILE A 114 -6.32 -8.01 11.34
C ILE A 114 -4.99 -8.54 11.89
N LEU A 115 -5.03 -9.58 12.72
CA LEU A 115 -3.84 -10.17 13.32
C LEU A 115 -2.94 -10.84 12.27
N ALA A 116 -3.55 -11.54 11.31
CA ALA A 116 -2.84 -12.13 10.20
C ALA A 116 -2.16 -11.05 9.34
N ALA A 117 -2.87 -9.97 8.99
CA ALA A 117 -2.30 -8.85 8.24
C ALA A 117 -1.16 -8.16 8.98
N LEU A 118 -1.26 -7.98 10.30
CA LEU A 118 -0.14 -7.48 11.12
C LEU A 118 1.07 -8.41 11.02
N THR A 119 0.87 -9.72 11.16
CA THR A 119 1.94 -10.72 11.11
C THR A 119 2.62 -10.72 9.74
N TYR A 120 1.86 -10.77 8.65
CA TYR A 120 2.40 -10.71 7.30
C TYR A 120 3.07 -9.37 6.99
N SER A 121 2.58 -8.26 7.57
CA SER A 121 3.23 -6.96 7.44
C SER A 121 4.58 -6.92 8.12
N LEU A 122 4.71 -7.50 9.33
CA LEU A 122 5.98 -7.56 10.05
C LEU A 122 7.05 -8.37 9.30
N VAL A 123 6.65 -9.37 8.51
CA VAL A 123 7.55 -10.14 7.66
C VAL A 123 7.85 -9.43 6.34
N SER A 124 6.82 -8.86 5.69
CA SER A 124 6.97 -8.21 4.39
C SER A 124 7.68 -6.85 4.46
N LEU A 125 7.57 -6.13 5.59
CA LEU A 125 8.29 -4.88 5.79
C LEU A 125 9.80 -5.10 5.63
N PRO A 126 10.51 -5.92 6.43
CA PRO A 126 11.95 -6.13 6.24
C PRO A 126 12.36 -6.57 4.83
N LEU A 127 11.54 -7.41 4.18
CA LEU A 127 11.85 -7.97 2.86
C LEU A 127 11.71 -6.94 1.72
N PHE A 128 10.69 -6.08 1.75
CA PHE A 128 10.38 -5.17 0.65
C PHE A 128 10.60 -3.70 0.98
N SER A 129 10.72 -3.34 2.27
CA SER A 129 10.91 -1.96 2.73
C SER A 129 12.17 -1.32 2.18
N LEU A 130 13.21 -2.11 1.90
CA LEU A 130 14.45 -1.63 1.27
C LEU A 130 14.21 -0.99 -0.10
N LEU A 131 13.12 -1.37 -0.79
CA LEU A 131 12.73 -0.80 -2.06
C LEU A 131 11.51 0.11 -1.93
N THR A 132 10.46 -0.34 -1.24
CA THR A 132 9.17 0.38 -1.19
C THR A 132 9.25 1.66 -0.37
N LEU A 133 10.00 1.69 0.74
CA LEU A 133 10.12 2.90 1.57
C LEU A 133 10.94 4.01 0.88
N PRO A 134 12.13 3.74 0.28
CA PRO A 134 12.86 4.77 -0.45
C PRO A 134 12.08 5.31 -1.64
N ILE A 135 11.38 4.46 -2.40
CA ILE A 135 10.55 4.90 -3.52
C ILE A 135 9.40 5.79 -3.02
N GLY A 136 8.70 5.37 -1.95
CA GLY A 136 7.65 6.19 -1.33
C GLY A 136 8.18 7.55 -0.87
N GLY A 137 9.34 7.56 -0.20
CA GLY A 137 10.02 8.78 0.23
C GLY A 137 10.43 9.69 -0.93
N LEU A 138 10.94 9.12 -2.03
CA LEU A 138 11.32 9.85 -3.23
C LEU A 138 10.11 10.51 -3.90
N ILE A 139 9.03 9.76 -4.15
CA ILE A 139 7.78 10.28 -4.71
C ILE A 139 7.23 11.39 -3.81
N GLY A 140 7.22 11.16 -2.50
CA GLY A 140 6.76 12.12 -1.50
C GLY A 140 7.58 13.41 -1.50
N GLY A 141 8.91 13.31 -1.57
CA GLY A 141 9.81 14.47 -1.66
C GLY A 141 9.61 15.29 -2.93
N ILE A 142 9.45 14.62 -4.08
CA ILE A 142 9.17 15.28 -5.37
C ILE A 142 7.83 16.01 -5.30
N CYS A 143 6.76 15.35 -4.83
CA CYS A 143 5.44 15.96 -4.67
C CYS A 143 5.49 17.15 -3.70
N GLY A 144 6.19 17.02 -2.58
CA GLY A 144 6.37 18.09 -1.61
C GLY A 144 7.11 19.31 -2.17
N ARG A 145 7.97 19.13 -3.18
CA ARG A 145 8.63 20.21 -3.91
C ARG A 145 7.68 20.87 -4.92
N ILE A 146 7.01 20.06 -5.74
CA ILE A 146 6.13 20.54 -6.83
C ILE A 146 4.94 21.30 -6.24
N PHE A 147 4.20 20.71 -5.31
CA PHE A 147 3.00 21.33 -4.74
C PHE A 147 3.31 22.58 -3.92
N LYS A 148 4.51 22.65 -3.32
CA LYS A 148 4.95 23.88 -2.63
C LYS A 148 5.17 25.02 -3.62
N LYS A 149 5.71 24.73 -4.80
CA LYS A 149 5.91 25.73 -5.85
C LYS A 149 4.58 26.26 -6.37
N GLU A 150 3.57 25.39 -6.53
CA GLU A 150 2.22 25.79 -6.93
C GLU A 150 1.51 26.68 -5.91
N GLU A 151 1.75 26.51 -4.60
CA GLU A 151 1.18 27.42 -3.58
C GLU A 151 1.84 28.82 -3.55
N SER A 152 3.01 28.97 -4.17
CA SER A 152 3.80 30.22 -4.17
C SER A 152 3.64 31.09 -5.42
N VAL A 153 2.86 30.63 -6.40
CA VAL A 153 2.53 31.33 -7.66
C VAL A 153 1.10 31.84 -7.56
#